data_AF-A0A1G5ZLM3-F1
#
_entry.id   AF-A0A1G5ZLM3-F1
#
_cell.length_a   1.000
_cell.length_b   1.000
_cell.length_c   1.000
_cell.angle_alpha   90.00
_cell.angle_beta   90.00
_cell.angle_gamma   90.00
#
_symmetry.space_group_name_H-M   'P 1'
#
loop_
_entity.id
_entity.type
_entity.pdbx_description
1 polymer ?
#
loop_
_entity_poly.entity_id
_entity_poly.type
_entity_poly.pdbx_seq_one_letter_code
_entity_poly.pdbx_strand_id
1 'polypeptide(L)' 'MRIQLAPETCNVAAAADRILSEPKGEVPLSVTEAVSLLRQKTGSMRSDADLEALIAKMAAARGVALVMDRKPDQFAPW' A
#
# COMPACT_ATOMS: atom_id res chain seq x y z
N MET A 1 -25.05 -2.81 -24.50
CA MET A 1 -24.37 -3.71 -23.55
C MET A 1 -23.76 -2.85 -22.45
N ARG A 2 -24.42 -2.73 -21.29
CA ARG A 2 -23.87 -2.01 -20.13
C ARG A 2 -23.03 -3.00 -19.36
N ILE A 3 -21.71 -2.83 -19.41
CA ILE A 3 -20.79 -3.66 -18.65
C ILE A 3 -20.93 -3.19 -17.20
N GLN A 4 -21.74 -3.92 -16.41
CA GLN A 4 -21.67 -3.82 -14.96
C GLN A 4 -20.36 -4.50 -14.56
N LEU A 5 -19.28 -3.72 -14.45
CA LEU A 5 -18.14 -4.13 -13.64
C LEU A 5 -18.71 -4.29 -12.23
N ALA A 6 -18.81 -5.54 -11.78
CA ALA A 6 -18.96 -5.88 -10.37
C ALA A 6 -18.02 -4.96 -9.58
N PRO A 7 -18.40 -4.45 -8.39
CA PRO A 7 -17.55 -3.54 -7.65
C PRO A 7 -16.17 -4.18 -7.59
N GLU A 8 -15.22 -3.65 -8.34
CA GLU A 8 -13.85 -4.13 -8.34
C GLU A 8 -13.43 -3.88 -6.91
N THR A 9 -13.53 -4.92 -6.09
CA THR A 9 -13.10 -4.91 -4.70
C THR A 9 -11.64 -4.56 -4.79
N CYS A 10 -11.33 -3.27 -4.58
CA CYS A 10 -10.05 -2.73 -4.99
C CYS A 10 -9.01 -3.46 -4.17
N ASN A 11 -8.34 -4.42 -4.80
CA ASN A 11 -7.67 -5.49 -4.07
C ASN A 11 -6.39 -4.90 -3.51
N VAL A 12 -6.48 -4.40 -2.27
CA VAL A 12 -5.39 -3.71 -1.58
C VAL A 12 -4.14 -4.59 -1.56
N ALA A 13 -4.28 -5.91 -1.42
CA ALA A 13 -3.16 -6.83 -1.50
C ALA A 13 -2.52 -6.86 -2.90
N ALA A 14 -3.32 -6.91 -3.97
CA ALA A 14 -2.80 -6.88 -5.34
C ALA A 14 -2.15 -5.52 -5.68
N ALA A 15 -2.70 -4.42 -5.17
CA ALA A 15 -2.12 -3.09 -5.35
C ALA A 15 -0.79 -2.93 -4.59
N ALA A 16 -0.72 -3.43 -3.36
CA ALA A 16 0.50 -3.42 -2.56
C ALA A 16 1.57 -4.33 -3.16
N ASP A 17 1.18 -5.50 -3.67
CA ASP A 17 2.09 -6.41 -4.36
C ASP A 17 2.65 -5.77 -5.64
N ARG A 18 1.86 -5.01 -6.38
CA ARG A 18 2.37 -4.20 -7.50
C ARG A 18 3.40 -3.16 -7.04
N ILE A 19 3.10 -2.39 -6.00
CA ILE A 19 4.01 -1.37 -5.45
C ILE A 19 5.34 -1.99 -5.00
N LEU A 20 5.30 -3.19 -4.42
CA LEU A 20 6.49 -3.94 -4.00
C LEU A 20 7.22 -4.65 -5.16
N SER A 21 6.54 -4.88 -6.29
CA SER A 21 7.13 -5.47 -7.49
C SER A 21 7.85 -4.44 -8.37
N GLU A 22 7.50 -3.16 -8.26
CA GLU A 22 8.12 -2.12 -9.05
C GLU A 22 9.60 -1.99 -8.65
N PRO A 23 10.55 -2.02 -9.61
CA PRO A 23 11.96 -1.88 -9.31
C PRO A 23 12.21 -0.45 -8.83
N LYS A 24 12.13 -0.24 -7.53
CA LYS A 24 12.73 0.92 -6.89
C LYS A 24 14.23 0.66 -6.91
N GLY A 25 15.00 1.59 -7.46
CA GLY A 25 16.46 1.47 -7.59
C GLY A 25 17.15 1.38 -6.22
N GLU A 26 18.26 2.10 -6.04
CA GLU A 26 19.00 2.08 -4.75
C GLU A 26 18.24 2.73 -3.58
N VAL A 27 17.05 3.32 -3.83
CA VAL A 27 16.26 3.99 -2.81
C VAL A 27 15.25 3.01 -2.19
N PRO A 28 15.37 2.70 -0.89
CA PRO A 28 14.45 1.80 -0.21
C PRO A 28 13.04 2.41 -0.08
N LEU A 29 12.01 1.57 -0.17
CA LEU A 29 10.62 2.00 -0.14
C LEU A 29 10.20 2.41 1.28
N SER A 30 9.76 3.66 1.47
CA SER A 30 9.15 4.07 2.74
C SER A 30 7.74 3.51 2.89
N VAL A 31 7.40 3.03 4.08
CA VAL A 31 6.06 2.51 4.40
C VAL A 31 4.99 3.57 4.19
N THR A 32 5.24 4.82 4.57
CA THR A 32 4.26 5.90 4.36
C THR A 32 3.97 6.17 2.89
N GLU A 33 5.01 6.16 2.04
CA GLU A 33 4.82 6.28 0.59
C GLU A 33 4.00 5.11 0.06
N ALA A 34 4.30 3.88 0.48
CA ALA A 34 3.57 2.69 0.06
C ALA A 34 2.09 2.77 0.47
N VAL A 35 1.78 3.22 1.69
CA VAL A 35 0.40 3.43 2.17
C VAL A 35 -0.31 4.52 1.37
N SER A 36 0.38 5.63 1.07
CA SER A 36 -0.18 6.74 0.30
C SER A 36 -0.48 6.33 -1.14
N LEU A 37 0.41 5.57 -1.77
CA LEU A 37 0.20 4.99 -3.11
C LEU A 37 -0.92 3.96 -3.10
N LEU A 38 -1.03 3.14 -2.05
CA LEU A 38 -2.13 2.21 -1.87
C LEU A 38 -3.47 2.93 -1.78
N ARG A 39 -3.58 3.99 -0.96
CA ARG A 39 -4.81 4.78 -0.85
C ARG A 39 -5.18 5.43 -2.17
N GLN A 40 -4.23 6.02 -2.88
CA GLN A 40 -4.48 6.63 -4.19
C GLN A 40 -4.96 5.61 -5.23
N LYS A 41 -4.36 4.40 -5.26
CA LYS A 41 -4.74 3.36 -6.22
C LYS A 41 -6.05 2.66 -5.85
N THR A 42 -6.37 2.56 -4.56
CA THR A 42 -7.46 1.70 -4.08
C THR A 42 -8.70 2.43 -3.58
N GLY A 43 -8.57 3.69 -3.19
CA GLY A 43 -9.63 4.41 -2.46
C GLY A 43 -10.00 3.74 -1.13
N SER A 44 -9.13 2.88 -0.59
CA SER A 44 -9.45 2.08 0.60
C SER A 44 -9.72 2.95 1.82
N MET A 45 -10.82 2.67 2.53
CA MET A 45 -11.17 3.26 3.82
C MET A 45 -10.53 2.51 5.01
N ARG A 46 -9.67 1.52 4.77
CA ARG A 46 -8.99 0.82 5.87
C ARG A 46 -8.10 1.77 6.66
N SER A 47 -7.92 1.49 7.95
CA SER A 47 -7.01 2.25 8.82
C SER A 47 -5.57 2.11 8.35
N ASP A 48 -4.77 3.17 8.53
CA ASP A 48 -3.36 3.16 8.12
C ASP A 48 -2.59 2.01 8.76
N ALA A 49 -2.85 1.70 10.03
CA ALA A 49 -2.23 0.57 10.73
C ALA A 49 -2.47 -0.79 10.02
N ASP A 50 -3.64 -1.01 9.41
CA ASP A 50 -3.92 -2.23 8.64
C ASP A 50 -3.12 -2.24 7.33
N LEU A 51 -3.07 -1.10 6.64
CA LEU A 51 -2.33 -0.94 5.39
C LEU A 51 -0.81 -1.10 5.61
N GLU A 52 -0.28 -0.51 6.69
CA GLU A 52 1.10 -0.65 7.12
C GLU A 52 1.44 -2.11 7.41
N ALA A 53 0.63 -2.79 8.23
CA ALA A 53 0.83 -4.20 8.57
C ALA A 53 0.78 -5.10 7.32
N LEU A 54 -0.13 -4.82 6.38
CA LEU A 54 -0.25 -5.52 5.12
C LEU A 54 1.03 -5.37 4.28
N ILE A 55 1.49 -4.13 4.05
CA ILE A 55 2.69 -3.84 3.27
C ILE A 55 3.93 -4.45 3.92
N ALA A 56 4.09 -4.27 5.23
CA ALA A 56 5.22 -4.81 5.98
C ALA A 56 5.29 -6.33 5.85
N LYS A 57 4.14 -7.02 5.98
CA LYS A 57 4.05 -8.47 5.85
C LYS A 57 4.40 -8.94 4.42
N MET A 58 3.90 -8.27 3.39
CA MET A 58 4.22 -8.64 1.99
C MET A 58 5.67 -8.36 1.63
N ALA A 59 6.24 -7.23 2.06
CA ALA A 59 7.64 -6.94 1.82
C ALA A 59 8.56 -7.94 2.52
N ALA A 60 8.25 -8.31 3.77
CA ALA A 60 8.97 -9.35 4.49
C ALA A 60 8.90 -10.71 3.75
N ALA A 61 7.72 -11.07 3.24
CA ALA A 61 7.54 -12.29 2.45
C ALA A 61 8.33 -12.29 1.13
N ARG A 62 8.61 -11.10 0.56
CA ARG A 62 9.30 -10.94 -0.72
C ARG A 62 10.79 -10.56 -0.58
N GLY A 63 11.27 -10.35 0.65
CA GLY A 63 12.64 -9.89 0.90
C GLY A 63 12.90 -8.44 0.48
N VAL A 64 11.85 -7.62 0.36
CA VAL A 64 11.97 -6.20 0.00
C VAL A 64 12.29 -5.38 1.24
N ALA A 65 13.34 -4.58 1.19
CA ALA A 65 13.68 -3.66 2.27
C ALA A 65 12.68 -2.49 2.31
N LEU A 66 12.01 -2.34 3.45
CA LEU A 66 11.13 -1.21 3.75
C LEU A 66 11.77 -0.29 4.78
N VAL A 67 11.61 1.01 4.58
CA VAL A 67 11.92 2.03 5.58
C VAL A 67 10.66 2.34 6.38
N MET A 68 10.74 2.15 7.69
CA MET A 68 9.69 2.56 8.63
C MET A 68 9.81 4.06 8.94
N ASP A 69 9.51 4.95 7.98
CA ASP A 69 9.43 6.41 8.18
C ASP A 69 8.04 6.83 8.68
N ARG A 70 7.55 6.18 9.74
CA ARG A 70 6.26 6.54 10.34
C ARG A 70 6.42 7.84 11.11
N LYS A 71 5.93 8.96 10.55
CA LYS A 71 5.80 10.21 11.32
C LYS A 71 4.52 10.18 12.14
N PRO A 72 4.55 10.57 13.43
CA PRO A 72 3.39 10.49 14.32
C PRO A 72 2.20 11.37 13.88
N ASP A 73 2.42 12.35 13.01
CA ASP A 73 1.43 13.35 12.57
C ASP A 73 0.92 13.14 11.13
N GLN A 74 1.42 12.14 10.42
CA GLN A 74 1.24 12.01 8.97
C GLN A 74 -0.08 11.36 8.54
N PHE A 75 -0.77 10.72 9.49
CA PHE A 75 -2.05 10.06 9.27
C PHE A 75 -3.06 10.62 10.28
N ALA A 76 -3.41 11.89 10.12
CA ALA A 76 -4.48 12.51 10.89
C ALA A 76 -5.83 11.79 10.60
N PRO A 77 -6.70 11.63 11.61
CA PRO A 77 -8.01 10.99 11.43
C PRO A 77 -8.89 11.88 10.55
N TRP A 78 -9.45 11.31 9.49
CA TRP A 78 -10.59 11.85 8.76
C TRP A 78 -11.87 11.15 9.20
#